data_AF-A0A7X5N6L5-F1
#
_entry.id   AF-A0A7X5N6L5-F1
#
_cell.length_a   1.000
_cell.length_b   1.000
_cell.length_c   1.000
_cell.angle_alpha   90.00
_cell.angle_beta   90.00
_cell.angle_gamma   90.00
#
_symmetry.space_group_name_H-M   'P 1'
#
loop_
_entity.id
_entity.type
_entity.pdbx_description
1 polymer ?
#
loop_
_entity_poly.entity_id
_entity_poly.type
_entity_poly.pdbx_seq_one_letter_code
_entity_poly.pdbx_strand_id
1 'polypeptide(L)' 'GETPQLRSVRFRTLGCYPLTGAIESTADTLEAVIAEMLVSTSSERQGRMIDHAPGASMEQKKLEGYF' A
#
# COMPACT_ATOMS: atom_id res chain seq x y z
N GLY A 1 -14.96 10.90 -18.03
CA GLY A 1 -13.64 10.71 -17.38
C GLY A 1 -13.81 10.86 -15.89
N GLU A 2 -12.89 10.31 -15.10
CA GLU A 2 -12.89 10.53 -13.64
C GLU A 2 -12.53 11.98 -13.30
N THR A 3 -13.10 12.50 -12.22
CA THR A 3 -12.81 13.86 -11.70
C THR A 3 -11.96 13.73 -10.44
N PRO A 4 -10.80 14.40 -10.35
CA PRO A 4 -9.94 14.32 -9.18
C PRO A 4 -10.65 14.86 -7.94
N GLN A 5 -10.42 14.21 -6.80
CA GLN A 5 -10.98 14.60 -5.50
C GLN A 5 -9.85 14.78 -4.50
N LEU A 6 -9.97 15.80 -3.65
CA LEU A 6 -9.09 15.97 -2.50
C LEU A 6 -9.50 14.99 -1.41
N ARG A 7 -8.55 14.16 -0.97
CA ARG A 7 -8.73 13.21 0.14
C ARG A 7 -7.47 13.19 1.01
N SER A 8 -7.66 12.93 2.30
CA SER A 8 -6.54 12.62 3.20
C SER A 8 -6.10 11.19 2.95
N VAL A 9 -4.87 11.03 2.48
CA VAL A 9 -4.35 9.71 2.08
C VAL A 9 -2.92 9.52 2.57
N ARG A 10 -2.55 8.26 2.81
CA ARG A 10 -1.20 7.85 3.19
C ARG A 10 -0.72 6.73 2.29
N PHE A 11 0.57 6.74 1.98
CA PHE A 11 1.23 5.65 1.28
C PHE A 11 1.89 4.73 2.31
N ARG A 12 1.52 3.44 2.32
CA ARG A 12 2.16 2.43 3.18
C ARG A 12 3.46 1.86 2.59
N THR A 13 3.67 2.06 1.29
CA THR A 13 4.88 1.71 0.56
C THR A 13 5.08 2.73 -0.55
N LEU A 14 6.33 3.03 -0.88
CA LEU A 14 6.69 3.96 -1.95
C LEU A 14 7.42 3.23 -3.09
N GLY A 15 7.22 3.70 -4.32
CA GLY A 15 7.95 3.27 -5.51
C GLY A 15 7.51 4.09 -6.71
N CYS A 16 7.52 3.52 -7.93
CA CYS A 16 7.13 4.27 -9.13
C CYS A 16 5.72 4.87 -9.01
N TYR A 17 5.60 6.15 -9.37
CA TYR A 17 4.38 6.96 -9.26
C TYR A 17 3.10 6.30 -9.83
N PRO A 18 3.08 5.76 -11.07
CA PRO A 18 1.85 5.18 -11.62
C PRO A 18 1.49 3.82 -11.03
N LEU A 19 2.34 3.25 -10.16
CA LEU A 19 2.24 1.88 -9.66
C LEU A 19 2.11 1.82 -8.14
N THR A 20 1.83 2.95 -7.49
CA THR A 20 1.70 3.06 -6.04
C THR A 20 0.37 3.72 -5.70
N GLY A 21 -0.54 2.96 -5.10
CA GLY A 21 -1.81 3.45 -4.57
C GLY A 21 -1.67 3.89 -3.11
N ALA A 22 -2.33 5.00 -2.78
CA ALA A 22 -2.50 5.43 -1.40
C ALA A 22 -3.74 4.77 -0.77
N ILE A 23 -3.78 4.75 0.56
CA ILE A 23 -4.96 4.42 1.34
C ILE A 23 -5.54 5.68 1.97
N GLU A 24 -6.85 5.72 2.19
CA GLU A 24 -7.43 6.78 3.01
C GLU A 24 -6.90 6.67 4.44
N SER A 25 -6.44 7.80 4.98
CA SER A 25 -5.90 7.86 6.33
C SER A 25 -5.91 9.30 6.80
N THR A 26 -6.35 9.49 8.04
CA THR A 26 -6.26 10.76 8.77
C THR A 26 -5.19 10.72 9.86
N ALA A 27 -4.36 9.66 9.89
CA ALA A 27 -3.30 9.52 10.88
C ALA A 27 -2.17 10.53 10.61
N ASP A 28 -2.01 11.48 11.52
CA ASP A 28 -1.02 12.56 11.47
C ASP A 28 0.05 12.45 12.57
N THR A 29 -0.05 11.44 13.42
CA THR A 29 0.89 11.12 14.50
C THR A 29 1.38 9.69 14.40
N LEU A 30 2.52 9.40 15.03
CA LEU A 30 3.08 8.04 15.06
C LEU A 30 2.14 7.06 15.75
N GLU A 31 1.54 7.47 16.86
CA GLU A 31 0.60 6.68 17.64
C GLU A 31 -0.64 6.32 16.81
N ALA A 32 -1.16 7.28 16.04
CA ALA A 32 -2.29 7.04 15.13
C ALA A 32 -1.91 6.06 14.00
N VAL A 33 -0.70 6.18 13.44
CA VAL A 33 -0.21 5.25 12.41
C VAL A 33 -0.07 3.83 12.98
N ILE A 34 0.46 3.69 14.20
CA ILE A 34 0.58 2.40 14.87
C ILE A 34 -0.80 1.78 15.11
N ALA A 35 -1.75 2.57 15.64
CA ALA A 35 -3.12 2.10 15.87
C ALA A 35 -3.80 1.62 14.57
N GLU A 36 -3.64 2.37 13.47
CA GLU A 36 -4.13 1.98 12.14
C GLU A 36 -3.48 0.68 11.64
N MET A 37 -2.17 0.52 11.85
CA MET A 37 -1.44 -0.68 11.45
C MET A 37 -1.86 -1.93 12.25
N LEU A 38 -2.12 -1.79 13.55
CA LEU A 38 -2.49 -2.92 14.42
C LEU A 38 -3.82 -3.59 14.00
N VAL A 39 -4.73 -2.84 13.39
CA VAL A 39 -6.02 -3.35 12.91
C VAL A 39 -6.01 -3.70 11.42
N SER A 40 -4.92 -3.44 10.71
CA SER A 40 -4.80 -3.73 9.28
C SER A 40 -4.64 -5.23 9.02
N THR A 41 -5.55 -5.80 8.24
CA THR A 41 -5.49 -7.20 7.78
C THR A 41 -4.84 -7.36 6.39
N SER A 42 -4.37 -6.26 5.82
CA SER A 42 -3.78 -6.22 4.48
C SER A 42 -2.28 -5.94 4.54
N SER A 43 -1.52 -6.54 3.61
CA SER A 43 -0.09 -6.26 3.44
C SER A 43 0.15 -4.76 3.18
N GLU A 44 1.26 -4.24 3.70
CA GLU A 44 1.74 -2.90 3.37
C GLU A 44 1.81 -2.66 1.86
N ARG A 45 2.09 -3.71 1.08
CA ARG A 45 2.27 -3.68 -0.38
C ARG A 45 0.99 -3.82 -1.18
N GLN A 46 -0.19 -3.92 -0.55
CA GLN A 46 -1.48 -4.04 -1.27
C GLN A 46 -1.68 -2.96 -2.35
N GLY A 47 -1.17 -1.74 -2.10
CA GLY A 47 -1.26 -0.61 -3.03
C GLY A 47 -0.30 -0.70 -4.24
N ARG A 48 0.56 -1.71 -4.34
CA ARG A 48 1.50 -1.87 -5.45
C ARG A 48 0.80 -2.59 -6.59
N MET A 49 0.45 -1.87 -7.66
CA MET A 49 -0.22 -2.46 -8.83
C MET A 49 0.57 -3.62 -9.45
N ILE A 50 1.91 -3.56 -9.39
CA ILE A 50 2.78 -4.62 -9.90
C ILE A 50 2.67 -5.94 -9.13
N ASP A 51 2.24 -5.90 -7.88
CA ASP A 51 2.15 -7.10 -7.05
C ASP A 51 0.86 -7.90 -7.35
N HIS A 52 -0.05 -7.34 -8.16
CA HIS A 52 -1.23 -8.03 -8.71
C HIS A 52 -0.94 -8.72 -10.06
N ALA A 53 0.22 -8.46 -10.68
CA ALA A 53 0.60 -9.08 -11.95
C ALA A 53 1.22 -10.48 -11.73
N PRO A 54 0.83 -11.50 -12.50
CA PRO A 54 1.41 -12.85 -12.38
C PRO A 54 2.91 -12.87 -12.71
N GLY A 55 3.71 -13.57 -11.89
CA GLY A 55 5.10 -13.94 -12.21
C GLY A 55 6.19 -12.89 -11.90
N ALA A 56 5.83 -11.67 -11.50
CA ALA A 56 6.80 -10.63 -11.10
C ALA A 56 6.51 -10.01 -9.72
N SER A 57 5.46 -10.46 -9.04
CA SER A 57 5.06 -9.95 -7.72
C SER A 57 6.14 -10.27 -6.68
N MET A 58 6.56 -9.24 -5.94
CA MET A 58 7.51 -9.40 -4.85
C MET A 58 6.91 -10.20 -3.68
N GLU A 59 5.58 -10.09 -3.50
CA GLU A 59 4.84 -10.87 -2.50
C GLU A 59 4.86 -12.36 -2.85
N GLN A 60 4.69 -12.70 -4.13
CA GLN A 60 4.79 -14.08 -4.58
C GLN A 60 6.21 -14.64 -4.32
N LYS A 61 7.25 -13.89 -4.67
CA LYS A 61 8.65 -14.28 -4.39
C LYS A 61 8.92 -14.47 -2.90
N LYS A 62 8.34 -13.63 -2.03
CA LYS A 62 8.44 -13.80 -0.57
C LYS A 62 7.79 -15.10 -0.09
N LEU A 63 6.61 -15.43 -0.60
CA LEU A 63 5.94 -16.71 -0.30
C LEU A 63 6.75 -17.91 -0.82
N GLU A 64 7.44 -17.76 -1.94
CA GLU A 64 8.34 -18.76 -2.54
C GLU A 64 9.71 -18.86 -1.82
N GLY A 65 9.98 -18.02 -0.81
CA GLY A 65 11.20 -18.06 -0.01
C GLY A 65 12.41 -17.38 -0.66
N TYR A 66 12.21 -16.50 -1.63
CA TYR A 66 13.29 -15.70 -2.25
C TYR A 66 13.85 -14.60 -1.33
N PHE A 67 13.23 -14.38 -0.15
CA PHE A 67 13.61 -13.36 0.83
C PHE A 67 13.60 -13.90 2.25
#